data_AF-A0A0G1TAI7-F1
#
_entry.id   AF-A0A0G1TAI7-F1
#
_cell.length_a   1.000
_cell.length_b   1.000
_cell.length_c   1.000
_cell.angle_alpha   90.00
_cell.angle_beta   90.00
_cell.angle_gamma   90.00
#
_symmetry.space_group_name_H-M   'P 1'
#
loop_
_entity.id
_entity.type
_entity.pdbx_description
1 polymer ?
#
loop_
_entity_poly.entity_id
_entity_poly.type
_entity_poly.pdbx_seq_one_letter_code
_entity_poly.pdbx_strand_id
1 'polypeptide(L)'
;MTNSLFVSHKKLPVDGDGKIDSVDPGCEYPSDTEELDPITDAQCSDGIDNDGDGKIDSKDFGCDGMYDNDETDPITDAQCSDGIDNDGDGKIDSKDPGCETFWDDEELDPTTVAACSDGVDNDEDGKIDALDPGCNGIRDNDETDPIDGTQCSDGVDNDGDGRVDMDDPGCSAASDNNEVDVVVVTDVCANIDGVQTEVPAGMTLESEGQCVDIVTPLVDVCLNLDGIQTAVPEGKVLEGEGQCVNAPIVPASTGEGASGTSGSSSYDYWGCTDSDATNYNALANKDDGQCKFPGNVGGSTQELVPVETVTTSNPEVSTSEGEVLGATVEAISTCAPILTTYMRYGRNNDSSEVKRLQDFLNVHEGETIPVTGYFGALTKNAVERYQLKYASEVLAPWVPYGYPSIETATGYAYKMTLWKINSQWCTDLHAPLPEMPILP
;
A
#
# COMPACT_ATOMS: atom_id res chain seq x y z
N MET A 1 78.67 18.21 -52.93
CA MET A 1 79.37 16.91 -52.93
C MET A 1 79.45 16.48 -51.48
N THR A 2 78.43 15.76 -51.01
CA THR A 2 78.50 14.32 -50.66
C THR A 2 79.49 14.10 -49.52
N ASN A 3 79.11 13.61 -48.34
CA ASN A 3 78.51 12.29 -48.17
C ASN A 3 77.85 12.20 -46.79
N SER A 4 76.61 11.73 -46.76
CA SER A 4 75.87 11.41 -45.55
C SER A 4 76.47 10.15 -44.93
N LEU A 5 76.86 10.20 -43.65
CA LEU A 5 77.18 9.03 -42.84
C LEU A 5 75.88 8.23 -42.62
N PHE A 6 75.59 7.29 -43.52
CA PHE A 6 74.62 6.23 -43.22
C PHE A 6 75.31 5.22 -42.31
N VAL A 7 74.96 5.30 -41.03
CA VAL A 7 75.18 4.24 -40.05
C VAL A 7 74.47 2.99 -40.57
N SER A 8 75.26 1.93 -40.75
CA SER A 8 74.79 0.59 -41.03
C SER A 8 74.05 0.06 -39.80
N HIS A 9 72.73 0.18 -39.77
CA HIS A 9 71.89 -0.66 -38.91
C HIS A 9 71.57 -1.94 -39.67
N LYS A 10 72.39 -2.95 -39.47
CA LYS A 10 72.00 -4.34 -39.69
C LYS A 10 70.84 -4.62 -38.71
N LYS A 11 69.59 -4.64 -39.20
CA LYS A 11 68.48 -5.28 -38.47
C LYS A 11 68.84 -6.78 -38.40
N LEU A 12 68.96 -7.31 -37.20
CA LEU A 12 68.99 -8.76 -36.95
C LEU A 12 67.54 -9.27 -37.12
N PRO A 13 67.31 -10.50 -37.64
CA PRO A 13 65.96 -11.05 -37.81
C PRO A 13 65.29 -11.21 -36.44
N VAL A 14 64.01 -10.88 -36.33
CA VAL A 14 63.28 -10.78 -35.07
C VAL A 14 62.71 -12.13 -34.60
N ASP A 15 62.52 -13.10 -35.49
CA ASP A 15 62.01 -14.46 -35.18
C ASP A 15 63.03 -15.60 -35.39
N GLY A 16 64.18 -15.30 -36.02
CA GLY A 16 65.30 -16.23 -36.15
C GLY A 16 65.19 -17.25 -37.28
N ASP A 17 64.25 -17.08 -38.23
CA ASP A 17 64.09 -18.00 -39.37
C ASP A 17 65.14 -17.77 -40.50
N GLY A 18 65.84 -16.63 -40.43
CA GLY A 18 66.94 -16.27 -41.32
C GLY A 18 66.52 -15.58 -42.63
N LYS A 19 65.25 -15.22 -42.80
CA LYS A 19 64.75 -14.37 -43.90
C LYS A 19 64.65 -12.91 -43.43
N ILE A 20 64.91 -11.98 -44.35
CA ILE A 20 65.11 -10.55 -44.05
C ILE A 20 64.77 -9.68 -45.28
N ASP A 21 63.57 -9.79 -45.86
CA ASP A 21 63.01 -8.81 -46.83
C ASP A 21 61.57 -9.16 -47.26
N SER A 22 61.05 -8.48 -48.29
CA SER A 22 59.71 -8.64 -48.89
C SER A 22 59.36 -10.04 -49.44
N VAL A 23 60.22 -11.04 -49.22
CA VAL A 23 59.96 -12.47 -49.49
C VAL A 23 59.58 -13.22 -48.21
N ASP A 24 59.58 -12.52 -47.07
CA ASP A 24 59.15 -13.00 -45.76
C ASP A 24 57.61 -12.94 -45.64
N PRO A 25 56.91 -14.07 -45.37
CA PRO A 25 55.45 -14.11 -45.20
C PRO A 25 54.91 -13.25 -44.05
N GLY A 26 55.73 -12.94 -43.05
CA GLY A 26 55.39 -12.06 -41.93
C GLY A 26 55.46 -10.55 -42.25
N CYS A 27 55.79 -10.15 -43.49
CA CYS A 27 55.91 -8.73 -43.88
C CYS A 27 54.78 -8.29 -44.83
N GLU A 28 53.79 -7.54 -44.34
CA GLU A 28 52.72 -7.02 -45.19
C GLU A 28 53.15 -5.76 -45.98
N TYR A 29 54.01 -4.90 -45.40
CA TYR A 29 54.55 -3.70 -46.07
C TYR A 29 55.99 -3.34 -45.64
N PRO A 30 56.75 -2.56 -46.46
CA PRO A 30 58.17 -2.25 -46.19
C PRO A 30 58.48 -1.43 -44.92
N SER A 31 57.46 -0.97 -44.20
CA SER A 31 57.57 -0.24 -42.93
C SER A 31 57.08 -1.03 -41.73
N ASP A 32 56.68 -2.29 -41.93
CA ASP A 32 56.24 -3.15 -40.85
C ASP A 32 57.40 -3.43 -39.88
N THR A 33 57.07 -3.48 -38.59
CA THR A 33 58.01 -3.73 -37.50
C THR A 33 57.62 -4.94 -36.67
N GLU A 34 56.46 -5.55 -36.93
CA GLU A 34 56.05 -6.81 -36.30
C GLU A 34 56.13 -7.92 -37.35
N GLU A 35 57.19 -8.73 -37.25
CA GLU A 35 57.52 -9.83 -38.16
C GLU A 35 57.15 -11.16 -37.47
N LEU A 36 55.84 -11.43 -37.30
CA LEU A 36 55.34 -12.73 -36.86
C LEU A 36 54.71 -13.43 -38.06
N ASP A 37 55.25 -14.57 -38.46
CA ASP A 37 54.66 -15.41 -39.51
C ASP A 37 53.21 -15.79 -39.15
N PRO A 38 52.27 -15.80 -40.13
CA PRO A 38 50.95 -16.38 -39.92
C PRO A 38 51.09 -17.86 -39.57
N ILE A 39 50.52 -18.22 -38.40
CA ILE A 39 50.64 -19.47 -37.66
C ILE A 39 50.68 -20.70 -38.60
N THR A 40 51.84 -21.38 -38.65
CA THR A 40 52.05 -22.60 -39.46
C THR A 40 51.63 -23.88 -38.74
N ASP A 41 50.94 -23.76 -37.60
CA ASP A 41 50.46 -24.88 -36.79
C ASP A 41 48.93 -25.07 -36.90
N ALA A 42 48.30 -24.60 -37.97
CA ALA A 42 46.87 -24.77 -38.19
C ALA A 42 46.56 -26.24 -38.56
N GLN A 43 46.29 -27.04 -37.52
CA GLN A 43 45.88 -28.45 -37.59
C GLN A 43 44.83 -28.68 -38.67
N CYS A 44 43.85 -27.78 -38.78
CA CYS A 44 42.76 -27.83 -39.75
C CYS A 44 43.13 -27.63 -41.23
N SER A 45 44.42 -27.68 -41.57
CA SER A 45 44.94 -27.53 -42.93
C SER A 45 46.26 -28.28 -43.20
N ASP A 46 46.74 -29.12 -42.28
CA ASP A 46 48.04 -29.79 -42.36
C ASP A 46 48.00 -31.20 -42.99
N GLY A 47 46.80 -31.73 -43.25
CA GLY A 47 46.55 -33.03 -43.88
C GLY A 47 46.70 -34.23 -42.94
N ILE A 48 46.73 -34.00 -41.63
CA ILE A 48 46.86 -35.00 -40.57
C ILE A 48 45.56 -35.01 -39.76
N ASP A 49 45.25 -36.16 -39.14
CA ASP A 49 44.16 -36.33 -38.18
C ASP A 49 44.78 -36.14 -36.79
N ASN A 50 44.74 -34.92 -36.26
CA ASN A 50 45.46 -34.57 -35.04
C ASN A 50 44.73 -34.98 -33.75
N ASP A 51 43.42 -35.22 -33.79
CA ASP A 51 42.61 -35.64 -32.65
C ASP A 51 42.28 -37.15 -32.65
N GLY A 52 42.46 -37.82 -33.80
CA GLY A 52 42.33 -39.26 -33.97
C GLY A 52 40.91 -39.75 -34.26
N ASP A 53 39.97 -38.88 -34.65
CA ASP A 53 38.57 -39.23 -34.91
C ASP A 53 38.35 -39.82 -36.33
N GLY A 54 39.35 -39.75 -37.20
CA GLY A 54 39.32 -40.23 -38.58
C GLY A 54 38.88 -39.21 -39.63
N LYS A 55 38.60 -37.96 -39.25
CA LYS A 55 38.46 -36.80 -40.12
C LYS A 55 39.78 -36.00 -40.13
N ILE A 56 39.90 -35.10 -41.10
CA ILE A 56 41.12 -34.32 -41.35
C ILE A 56 40.74 -32.94 -41.87
N ASP A 57 41.52 -31.93 -41.48
CA ASP A 57 41.47 -30.57 -41.96
C ASP A 57 40.06 -29.94 -41.86
N SER A 58 39.75 -28.99 -42.75
CA SER A 58 38.40 -28.44 -43.01
C SER A 58 37.23 -29.44 -43.21
N LYS A 59 37.45 -30.76 -43.19
CA LYS A 59 36.37 -31.76 -43.17
C LYS A 59 36.12 -32.32 -41.77
N ASP A 60 37.03 -32.04 -40.85
CA ASP A 60 36.87 -32.24 -39.44
C ASP A 60 35.82 -31.29 -38.87
N PHE A 61 35.03 -31.77 -37.91
CA PHE A 61 34.00 -30.96 -37.25
C PHE A 61 34.58 -30.15 -36.09
N GLY A 62 35.75 -30.54 -35.57
CA GLY A 62 36.59 -29.73 -34.68
C GLY A 62 37.11 -28.44 -35.31
N CYS A 63 37.06 -28.29 -36.64
CA CYS A 63 37.63 -27.15 -37.34
C CYS A 63 36.63 -25.99 -37.56
N ASP A 64 36.86 -24.87 -36.88
CA ASP A 64 36.15 -23.61 -37.11
C ASP A 64 36.69 -22.81 -38.32
N GLY A 65 37.72 -23.32 -38.99
CA GLY A 65 38.22 -22.78 -40.25
C GLY A 65 39.59 -23.31 -40.68
N MET A 66 40.06 -22.91 -41.86
CA MET A 66 41.34 -23.38 -42.42
C MET A 66 42.60 -22.82 -41.73
N TYR A 67 42.44 -21.90 -40.79
CA TYR A 67 43.53 -21.33 -40.00
C TYR A 67 43.43 -21.74 -38.53
N ASP A 68 42.46 -22.60 -38.22
CA ASP A 68 42.24 -23.13 -36.90
C ASP A 68 43.30 -24.20 -36.59
N ASN A 69 43.73 -24.23 -35.33
CA ASN A 69 44.80 -25.10 -34.84
C ASN A 69 44.33 -26.13 -33.82
N ASP A 70 43.02 -26.33 -33.72
CA ASP A 70 42.38 -27.37 -32.93
C ASP A 70 41.48 -28.20 -33.84
N GLU A 71 41.76 -29.49 -33.97
CA GLU A 71 40.90 -30.46 -34.65
C GLU A 71 39.99 -31.22 -33.69
N THR A 72 40.01 -30.93 -32.39
CA THR A 72 39.22 -31.67 -31.40
C THR A 72 37.73 -31.44 -31.63
N ASP A 73 37.00 -32.48 -32.04
CA ASP A 73 35.54 -32.44 -32.15
C ASP A 73 34.91 -31.92 -30.83
N PRO A 74 34.01 -30.90 -30.86
CA PRO A 74 33.15 -30.57 -29.74
C PRO A 74 32.47 -31.86 -29.25
N ILE A 75 32.62 -32.17 -27.97
CA ILE A 75 32.31 -33.49 -27.36
C ILE A 75 31.08 -34.13 -28.01
N THR A 76 31.30 -35.19 -28.79
CA THR A 76 30.28 -35.93 -29.56
C THR A 76 29.60 -37.03 -28.76
N ASP A 77 29.42 -36.83 -27.45
CA ASP A 77 28.50 -37.61 -26.63
C ASP A 77 27.58 -36.62 -25.90
N ALA A 78 26.87 -35.81 -26.69
CA ALA A 78 25.78 -34.98 -26.19
C ALA A 78 24.75 -35.92 -25.56
N GLN A 79 24.75 -35.99 -24.23
CA GLN A 79 23.87 -36.86 -23.42
C GLN A 79 22.43 -36.78 -23.92
N CYS A 80 22.01 -35.60 -24.37
CA CYS A 80 20.72 -35.31 -24.97
C CYS A 80 20.39 -35.97 -26.32
N SER A 81 21.21 -36.92 -26.78
CA SER A 81 21.05 -37.61 -28.07
C SER A 81 21.63 -39.04 -28.14
N ASP A 82 22.13 -39.60 -27.04
CA ASP A 82 22.84 -40.89 -27.01
C ASP A 82 21.95 -42.11 -26.73
N GLY A 83 20.67 -41.89 -26.40
CA GLY A 83 19.65 -42.90 -26.14
C GLY A 83 19.75 -43.56 -24.76
N ILE A 84 20.52 -42.98 -23.85
CA ILE A 84 20.75 -43.41 -22.47
C ILE A 84 20.12 -42.37 -21.53
N ASP A 85 19.77 -42.80 -20.31
CA ASP A 85 19.31 -41.94 -19.22
C ASP A 85 20.54 -41.68 -18.34
N ASN A 86 21.26 -40.58 -18.59
CA ASN A 86 22.55 -40.32 -17.97
C ASN A 86 22.42 -39.70 -16.56
N ASP A 87 21.27 -39.12 -16.20
CA ASP A 87 21.00 -38.53 -14.88
C ASP A 87 20.17 -39.46 -13.95
N GLY A 88 19.53 -40.48 -14.51
CA GLY A 88 18.80 -41.53 -13.81
C GLY A 88 17.36 -41.18 -13.44
N ASP A 89 16.77 -40.15 -14.06
CA ASP A 89 15.41 -39.68 -13.76
C ASP A 89 14.31 -40.42 -14.55
N GLY A 90 14.71 -41.26 -15.51
CA GLY A 90 13.83 -42.07 -16.36
C GLY A 90 13.40 -41.41 -17.67
N LYS A 91 13.88 -40.21 -17.97
CA LYS A 91 13.78 -39.52 -19.27
C LYS A 91 15.11 -39.67 -20.01
N ILE A 92 15.05 -39.44 -21.33
CA ILE A 92 16.19 -39.67 -22.22
C ILE A 92 16.17 -38.64 -23.35
N ASP A 93 17.34 -38.27 -23.81
CA ASP A 93 17.62 -37.44 -24.96
C ASP A 93 16.87 -36.09 -24.92
N SER A 94 16.44 -35.61 -26.09
CA SER A 94 15.63 -34.40 -26.27
C SER A 94 14.23 -34.45 -25.62
N LYS A 95 13.88 -35.53 -24.91
CA LYS A 95 12.68 -35.60 -24.06
C LYS A 95 12.99 -35.37 -22.59
N ASP A 96 14.26 -35.36 -22.26
CA ASP A 96 14.80 -34.96 -20.98
C ASP A 96 14.73 -33.42 -20.84
N PRO A 97 14.09 -32.86 -19.80
CA PRO A 97 14.09 -31.43 -19.50
C PRO A 97 15.45 -30.86 -19.11
N GLY A 98 16.44 -31.70 -18.74
CA GLY A 98 17.85 -31.32 -18.67
C GLY A 98 18.41 -30.85 -20.02
N CYS A 99 17.81 -31.29 -21.13
CA CYS A 99 18.27 -30.96 -22.47
C CYS A 99 17.69 -29.65 -23.01
N GLU A 100 18.48 -28.57 -22.97
CA GLU A 100 18.11 -27.33 -23.64
C GLU A 100 18.14 -27.48 -25.17
N THR A 101 19.10 -28.27 -25.69
CA THR A 101 19.25 -28.55 -27.12
C THR A 101 19.67 -29.98 -27.41
N PHE A 102 19.50 -30.41 -28.66
CA PHE A 102 19.92 -31.75 -29.13
C PHE A 102 21.44 -31.98 -29.11
N TRP A 103 22.24 -30.92 -28.97
CA TRP A 103 23.72 -30.98 -28.97
C TRP A 103 24.31 -30.77 -27.57
N ASP A 104 23.44 -30.76 -26.55
CA ASP A 104 23.82 -30.49 -25.17
C ASP A 104 24.35 -31.76 -24.49
N ASP A 105 25.37 -31.61 -23.64
CA ASP A 105 26.07 -32.71 -22.98
C ASP A 105 25.63 -32.94 -21.53
N GLU A 106 24.54 -32.31 -21.11
CA GLU A 106 23.98 -32.43 -19.77
C GLU A 106 22.49 -32.81 -19.84
N GLU A 107 22.16 -34.03 -19.39
CA GLU A 107 20.78 -34.48 -19.14
C GLU A 107 20.33 -34.19 -17.71
N LEU A 108 21.11 -33.44 -16.92
CA LEU A 108 20.71 -33.11 -15.56
C LEU A 108 19.53 -32.14 -15.61
N ASP A 109 18.34 -32.64 -15.26
CA ASP A 109 17.15 -31.82 -15.06
C ASP A 109 17.55 -30.57 -14.25
N PRO A 110 17.20 -29.34 -14.70
CA PRO A 110 17.51 -28.14 -13.94
C PRO A 110 16.95 -28.32 -12.54
N THR A 111 17.84 -28.47 -11.56
CA THR A 111 17.53 -28.88 -10.17
C THR A 111 16.66 -27.89 -9.42
N THR A 112 16.19 -26.84 -10.09
CA THR A 112 15.21 -25.92 -9.55
C THR A 112 13.83 -26.46 -9.90
N VAL A 113 13.43 -27.57 -9.27
CA VAL A 113 12.05 -27.56 -8.78
C VAL A 113 11.99 -26.32 -7.90
N ALA A 114 11.15 -25.38 -8.31
CA ALA A 114 11.18 -24.07 -7.70
C ALA A 114 10.94 -24.24 -6.21
N ALA A 115 11.70 -23.54 -5.35
CA ALA A 115 11.64 -23.68 -3.89
C ALA A 115 10.19 -23.85 -3.41
N CYS A 116 9.30 -23.01 -3.96
CA CYS A 116 7.86 -23.01 -3.77
C CYS A 116 7.06 -24.23 -4.28
N SER A 117 7.72 -25.34 -4.60
CA SER A 117 7.12 -26.55 -5.20
C SER A 117 7.97 -27.83 -5.05
N ASP A 118 9.06 -27.78 -4.28
CA ASP A 118 10.03 -28.87 -4.15
C ASP A 118 9.79 -29.78 -2.92
N GLY A 119 8.80 -29.44 -2.08
CA GLY A 119 8.42 -30.20 -0.89
C GLY A 119 9.34 -29.98 0.31
N VAL A 120 10.22 -28.98 0.25
CA VAL A 120 11.20 -28.63 1.27
C VAL A 120 10.89 -27.24 1.81
N ASP A 121 11.31 -26.99 3.05
CA ASP A 121 11.32 -25.67 3.68
C ASP A 121 12.71 -25.08 3.44
N ASN A 122 12.87 -24.25 2.40
CA ASN A 122 14.18 -23.77 1.96
C ASN A 122 14.66 -22.52 2.71
N ASP A 123 13.79 -21.84 3.48
CA ASP A 123 14.15 -20.69 4.31
C ASP A 123 14.14 -21.00 5.84
N GLU A 124 13.74 -22.22 6.21
CA GLU A 124 13.69 -22.79 7.56
C GLU A 124 12.69 -22.11 8.50
N ASP A 125 11.61 -21.50 7.97
CA ASP A 125 10.56 -20.84 8.77
C ASP A 125 9.46 -21.80 9.27
N GLY A 126 9.43 -23.03 8.76
CA GLY A 126 8.47 -24.09 9.08
C GLY A 126 7.28 -24.21 8.14
N LYS A 127 7.19 -23.37 7.11
CA LYS A 127 6.23 -23.45 6.00
C LYS A 127 6.95 -24.03 4.77
N ILE A 128 6.16 -24.51 3.80
CA ILE A 128 6.68 -25.22 2.63
C ILE A 128 5.87 -24.86 1.39
N ASP A 129 6.56 -24.76 0.26
CA ASP A 129 5.99 -24.66 -1.07
C ASP A 129 4.97 -23.50 -1.21
N ALA A 130 3.87 -23.73 -1.95
CA ALA A 130 2.79 -22.78 -2.12
C ALA A 130 2.04 -22.39 -0.81
N LEU A 131 2.36 -23.00 0.33
CA LEU A 131 1.85 -22.57 1.65
C LEU A 131 2.80 -21.59 2.35
N ASP A 132 3.98 -21.39 1.78
CA ASP A 132 4.99 -20.44 2.21
C ASP A 132 4.67 -19.01 1.71
N PRO A 133 4.63 -17.98 2.58
CA PRO A 133 4.39 -16.59 2.21
C PRO A 133 5.52 -15.93 1.40
N GLY A 134 6.74 -16.46 1.43
CA GLY A 134 7.81 -16.10 0.52
C GLY A 134 7.49 -16.43 -0.95
N CYS A 135 6.55 -17.35 -1.19
CA CYS A 135 6.22 -17.82 -2.52
C CYS A 135 5.24 -16.94 -3.30
N ASN A 136 5.74 -16.31 -4.38
CA ASN A 136 4.90 -15.60 -5.34
C ASN A 136 4.29 -16.50 -6.44
N GLY A 137 4.53 -17.82 -6.35
CA GLY A 137 3.92 -18.85 -7.18
C GLY A 137 4.73 -20.13 -7.26
N ILE A 138 4.15 -21.18 -7.85
CA ILE A 138 4.75 -22.54 -7.95
C ILE A 138 6.03 -22.63 -8.83
N ARG A 139 6.49 -21.52 -9.40
CA ARG A 139 7.73 -21.43 -10.18
C ARG A 139 8.72 -20.46 -9.56
N ASP A 140 8.40 -19.96 -8.37
CA ASP A 140 9.25 -19.06 -7.62
C ASP A 140 10.29 -19.87 -6.85
N ASN A 141 11.54 -19.44 -6.94
CA ASN A 141 12.69 -20.13 -6.36
C ASN A 141 13.11 -19.52 -5.00
N ASP A 142 12.30 -18.60 -4.48
CA ASP A 142 12.56 -17.90 -3.23
C ASP A 142 11.38 -18.13 -2.28
N GLU A 143 11.66 -18.81 -1.17
CA GLU A 143 10.75 -18.99 -0.04
C GLU A 143 11.02 -17.97 1.07
N THR A 144 11.95 -17.03 0.88
CA THR A 144 12.25 -16.06 1.93
C THR A 144 11.04 -15.18 2.21
N ASP A 145 10.49 -15.32 3.42
CA ASP A 145 9.41 -14.48 3.89
C ASP A 145 9.78 -12.98 3.74
N PRO A 146 8.84 -12.12 3.30
CA PRO A 146 9.02 -10.68 3.37
C PRO A 146 9.44 -10.29 4.79
N ILE A 147 10.47 -9.44 4.91
CA ILE A 147 11.14 -9.06 6.17
C ILE A 147 10.17 -8.59 7.29
N ASP A 148 8.95 -8.19 6.92
CA ASP A 148 7.79 -8.09 7.80
C ASP A 148 6.80 -9.16 7.35
N GLY A 149 6.62 -10.22 8.14
CA GLY A 149 5.64 -11.29 7.87
C GLY A 149 4.31 -10.67 7.44
N THR A 150 3.66 -11.26 6.44
CA THR A 150 2.43 -10.65 5.93
C THR A 150 1.38 -10.63 7.03
N GLN A 151 0.55 -9.59 7.09
CA GLN A 151 -0.44 -9.41 8.16
C GLN A 151 -1.29 -10.67 8.37
N CYS A 152 -1.53 -11.47 7.33
CA CYS A 152 -2.29 -12.72 7.42
C CYS A 152 -1.49 -13.96 7.86
N SER A 153 -0.27 -13.79 8.36
CA SER A 153 0.64 -14.87 8.74
C SER A 153 1.62 -14.52 9.88
N ASP A 154 1.50 -13.34 10.47
CA ASP A 154 2.44 -12.83 11.48
C ASP A 154 2.00 -13.11 12.93
N GLY A 155 0.82 -13.71 13.13
CA GLY A 155 0.27 -14.05 14.44
C GLY A 155 -0.26 -12.84 15.22
N VAL A 156 -0.46 -11.70 14.56
CA VAL A 156 -0.90 -10.44 15.14
C VAL A 156 -2.23 -10.01 14.52
N ASP A 157 -3.17 -9.56 15.34
CA ASP A 157 -4.41 -8.90 14.92
C ASP A 157 -4.09 -7.46 14.47
N ASN A 158 -3.76 -7.29 13.19
CA ASN A 158 -3.27 -6.05 12.62
C ASN A 158 -4.39 -5.05 12.28
N ASP A 159 -5.65 -5.50 12.18
CA ASP A 159 -6.81 -4.65 11.95
C ASP A 159 -7.61 -4.33 13.24
N GLY A 160 -7.36 -5.08 14.32
CA GLY A 160 -7.88 -4.88 15.66
C GLY A 160 -9.30 -5.43 15.86
N ASP A 161 -9.79 -6.32 15.00
CA ASP A 161 -11.14 -6.89 15.08
C ASP A 161 -11.25 -8.10 16.04
N GLY A 162 -10.12 -8.60 16.52
CA GLY A 162 -9.98 -9.74 17.43
C GLY A 162 -9.75 -11.08 16.74
N ARG A 163 -9.54 -11.10 15.42
CA ARG A 163 -9.14 -12.26 14.62
C ARG A 163 -7.71 -12.04 14.10
N VAL A 164 -7.09 -13.14 13.69
CA VAL A 164 -5.64 -13.19 13.41
C VAL A 164 -5.41 -14.16 12.27
N ASP A 165 -4.52 -13.79 11.36
CA ASP A 165 -4.02 -14.58 10.25
C ASP A 165 -5.16 -15.18 9.38
N MET A 166 -5.02 -16.43 8.96
CA MET A 166 -6.02 -17.16 8.17
C MET A 166 -7.37 -17.40 8.88
N ASP A 167 -7.47 -17.10 10.17
CA ASP A 167 -8.76 -17.10 10.90
C ASP A 167 -9.49 -15.73 10.77
N ASP A 168 -8.82 -14.73 10.20
CA ASP A 168 -9.32 -13.40 9.86
C ASP A 168 -10.06 -13.39 8.48
N PRO A 169 -11.31 -12.87 8.37
CA PRO A 169 -12.05 -12.80 7.11
C PRO A 169 -11.54 -11.75 6.13
N GLY A 170 -10.69 -10.82 6.57
CA GLY A 170 -9.90 -9.93 5.74
C GLY A 170 -8.80 -10.67 4.98
N CYS A 171 -8.36 -11.84 5.45
CA CYS A 171 -7.31 -12.63 4.82
C CYS A 171 -7.80 -13.54 3.69
N SER A 172 -7.31 -13.29 2.48
CA SER A 172 -7.60 -14.14 1.33
C SER A 172 -6.59 -15.28 1.13
N ALA A 173 -5.37 -15.13 1.65
CA ALA A 173 -4.28 -16.11 1.64
C ALA A 173 -3.25 -15.77 2.74
N ALA A 174 -2.37 -16.72 3.08
CA ALA A 174 -1.32 -16.50 4.09
C ALA A 174 -0.19 -15.58 3.61
N SER A 175 -0.16 -15.23 2.32
CA SER A 175 0.71 -14.20 1.74
C SER A 175 0.00 -12.86 1.56
N ASP A 176 -1.28 -12.77 1.96
CA ASP A 176 -2.03 -11.53 1.94
C ASP A 176 -1.55 -10.61 3.06
N ASN A 177 -1.34 -9.34 2.75
CA ASN A 177 -0.76 -8.39 3.70
C ASN A 177 -1.79 -7.39 4.21
N ASN A 178 -3.06 -7.80 4.26
CA ASN A 178 -4.17 -6.96 4.68
C ASN A 178 -5.26 -7.79 5.37
N GLU A 179 -5.32 -7.67 6.69
CA GLU A 179 -6.39 -8.24 7.53
C GLU A 179 -7.67 -7.39 7.55
N VAL A 180 -7.71 -6.25 6.86
CA VAL A 180 -8.90 -5.39 6.93
C VAL A 180 -10.10 -6.07 6.29
N ASP A 181 -11.07 -6.38 7.15
CA ASP A 181 -12.36 -6.94 6.80
C ASP A 181 -13.06 -6.09 5.72
N VAL A 182 -13.38 -6.72 4.58
CA VAL A 182 -14.17 -6.03 3.54
C VAL A 182 -15.59 -5.88 4.06
N VAL A 183 -15.87 -4.72 4.65
CA VAL A 183 -17.21 -4.37 5.12
C VAL A 183 -18.15 -4.35 3.91
N VAL A 184 -18.88 -5.45 3.73
CA VAL A 184 -19.95 -5.52 2.73
C VAL A 184 -21.07 -4.62 3.24
N VAL A 185 -21.00 -3.34 2.86
CA VAL A 185 -22.03 -2.36 3.19
C VAL A 185 -23.33 -2.81 2.52
N THR A 186 -24.18 -3.45 3.31
CA THR A 186 -25.49 -3.90 2.87
C THR A 186 -26.41 -2.69 2.88
N ASP A 187 -26.91 -2.34 1.70
CA ASP A 187 -27.86 -1.26 1.55
C ASP A 187 -29.20 -1.66 2.16
N VAL A 188 -29.55 -0.97 3.26
CA VAL A 188 -30.80 -1.17 4.00
C VAL A 188 -32.00 -0.61 3.23
N CYS A 189 -31.81 0.35 2.32
CA CYS A 189 -32.87 1.07 1.61
C CYS A 189 -32.64 1.09 0.09
N ALA A 190 -32.87 -0.05 -0.58
CA ALA A 190 -32.61 -0.24 -2.02
C ALA A 190 -33.37 0.73 -2.97
N ASN A 191 -34.36 1.47 -2.46
CA ASN A 191 -35.15 2.46 -3.20
C ASN A 191 -34.63 3.90 -3.07
N ILE A 192 -33.54 4.15 -2.33
CA ILE A 192 -32.93 5.46 -2.13
C ILE A 192 -31.54 5.46 -2.77
N ASP A 193 -31.24 6.47 -3.59
CA ASP A 193 -29.91 6.59 -4.22
C ASP A 193 -28.80 6.72 -3.15
N GLY A 194 -27.78 5.86 -3.26
CA GLY A 194 -26.67 5.74 -2.30
C GLY A 194 -26.69 4.41 -1.56
N VAL A 195 -25.71 4.17 -0.68
CA VAL A 195 -25.73 3.02 0.23
C VAL A 195 -26.13 3.52 1.61
N GLN A 196 -27.23 3.01 2.15
CA GLN A 196 -27.75 3.39 3.45
C GLN A 196 -27.42 2.29 4.45
N THR A 197 -26.52 2.57 5.39
CA THR A 197 -26.14 1.64 6.46
C THR A 197 -27.20 1.55 7.57
N GLU A 198 -28.14 2.50 7.60
CA GLU A 198 -29.29 2.57 8.51
C GLU A 198 -30.49 3.21 7.79
N VAL A 199 -31.71 3.01 8.31
CA VAL A 199 -32.92 3.66 7.77
C VAL A 199 -32.85 5.18 7.99
N PRO A 200 -32.95 6.01 6.93
CA PRO A 200 -32.90 7.46 7.06
C PRO A 200 -33.95 8.05 8.00
N ALA A 201 -33.59 9.13 8.69
CA ALA A 201 -34.47 9.81 9.64
C ALA A 201 -35.77 10.27 8.96
N GLY A 202 -36.91 9.89 9.55
CA GLY A 202 -38.23 10.18 8.98
C GLY A 202 -38.73 9.10 8.02
N MET A 203 -38.09 7.94 7.93
CA MET A 203 -38.55 6.79 7.16
C MET A 203 -38.65 5.50 8.00
N THR A 204 -39.45 4.54 7.54
CA THR A 204 -39.58 3.19 8.10
C THR A 204 -39.28 2.13 7.05
N LEU A 205 -38.65 1.04 7.45
CA LEU A 205 -38.32 -0.11 6.59
C LEU A 205 -39.53 -1.05 6.48
N GLU A 206 -40.02 -1.27 5.26
CA GLU A 206 -41.01 -2.30 4.98
C GLU A 206 -40.34 -3.67 4.74
N SER A 207 -41.13 -4.76 4.78
CA SER A 207 -40.64 -6.15 4.74
C SER A 207 -39.87 -6.56 3.47
N GLU A 208 -39.74 -5.67 2.50
CA GLU A 208 -39.12 -5.91 1.19
C GLU A 208 -37.84 -5.07 0.98
N GLY A 209 -37.29 -4.45 2.02
CA GLY A 209 -36.06 -3.63 1.91
C GLY A 209 -36.31 -2.24 1.32
N GLN A 210 -37.56 -1.77 1.37
CA GLN A 210 -37.96 -0.45 0.89
C GLN A 210 -38.20 0.48 2.07
N CYS A 211 -37.57 1.66 2.05
CA CYS A 211 -37.74 2.70 3.06
C CYS A 211 -38.80 3.69 2.59
N VAL A 212 -39.87 3.86 3.38
CA VAL A 212 -40.98 4.76 3.09
C VAL A 212 -41.05 5.87 4.13
N ASP A 213 -41.49 7.07 3.74
CA ASP A 213 -41.65 8.19 4.66
C ASP A 213 -42.61 7.82 5.81
N ILE A 214 -42.18 8.13 7.04
CA ILE A 214 -43.05 8.15 8.21
C ILE A 214 -44.04 9.28 7.98
N VAL A 215 -45.18 8.91 7.41
CA VAL A 215 -46.35 9.79 7.36
C VAL A 215 -46.89 9.86 8.79
N THR A 216 -46.27 10.69 9.64
CA THR A 216 -46.90 11.08 10.89
C THR A 216 -48.20 11.78 10.50
N PRO A 217 -49.38 11.27 10.91
CA PRO A 217 -50.61 11.98 10.62
C PRO A 217 -50.47 13.35 11.25
N LEU A 218 -50.56 14.41 10.45
CA LEU A 218 -50.50 15.78 10.95
C LEU A 218 -51.71 15.94 11.90
N VAL A 219 -51.47 15.78 13.20
CA VAL A 219 -52.49 15.96 14.22
C VAL A 219 -52.66 17.45 14.41
N ASP A 220 -53.86 17.93 14.11
CA ASP A 220 -54.24 19.32 14.33
C ASP A 220 -54.48 19.55 15.82
N VAL A 221 -53.56 20.28 16.45
CA VAL A 221 -53.59 20.62 17.87
C VAL A 221 -54.67 21.67 18.18
N CYS A 222 -55.09 22.45 17.18
CA CYS A 222 -56.02 23.57 17.36
C CYS A 222 -57.24 23.46 16.42
N LEU A 223 -58.16 22.54 16.73
CA LEU A 223 -59.37 22.24 15.94
C LEU A 223 -60.29 23.45 15.67
N ASN A 224 -60.09 24.57 16.36
CA ASN A 224 -60.85 25.80 16.23
C ASN A 224 -60.17 26.88 15.34
N LEU A 225 -59.03 26.58 14.70
CA LEU A 225 -58.33 27.49 13.77
C LEU A 225 -58.30 26.90 12.35
N ASP A 226 -58.29 27.77 11.34
CA ASP A 226 -58.23 27.31 9.94
C ASP A 226 -56.81 26.81 9.58
N GLY A 227 -56.74 25.60 9.03
CA GLY A 227 -55.48 24.91 8.65
C GLY A 227 -55.12 23.79 9.63
N ILE A 228 -54.02 23.06 9.38
CA ILE A 228 -53.51 22.07 10.34
C ILE A 228 -52.43 22.73 11.19
N GLN A 229 -52.64 22.81 12.50
CA GLN A 229 -51.65 23.33 13.43
C GLN A 229 -50.93 22.17 14.11
N THR A 230 -49.69 21.90 13.69
CA THR A 230 -48.84 20.87 14.32
C THR A 230 -48.32 21.29 15.70
N ALA A 231 -48.58 22.53 16.12
CA ALA A 231 -48.27 23.10 17.43
C ALA A 231 -49.21 24.28 17.74
N VAL A 232 -49.37 24.64 19.03
CA VAL A 232 -50.18 25.79 19.44
C VAL A 232 -49.57 27.10 18.90
N PRO A 233 -50.30 27.92 18.12
CA PRO A 233 -49.76 29.17 17.56
C PRO A 233 -49.39 30.20 18.62
N GLU A 234 -48.42 31.06 18.29
CA GLU A 234 -47.92 32.11 19.18
C GLU A 234 -49.04 33.04 19.67
N GLY A 235 -49.06 33.32 20.98
CA GLY A 235 -50.10 34.13 21.62
C GLY A 235 -51.41 33.37 21.89
N LYS A 236 -51.45 32.05 21.69
CA LYS A 236 -52.56 31.19 22.07
C LYS A 236 -52.15 30.13 23.09
N VAL A 237 -53.13 29.61 23.81
CA VAL A 237 -53.00 28.51 24.77
C VAL A 237 -54.08 27.48 24.48
N LEU A 238 -53.78 26.20 24.69
CA LEU A 238 -54.72 25.11 24.50
C LEU A 238 -55.63 24.97 25.73
N GLU A 239 -56.93 25.16 25.56
CA GLU A 239 -57.97 24.88 26.55
C GLU A 239 -58.74 23.61 26.14
N GLY A 240 -58.76 22.61 27.01
CA GLY A 240 -59.47 21.35 26.76
C GLY A 240 -58.88 20.51 25.62
N GLU A 241 -59.72 19.66 25.01
CA GLU A 241 -59.34 18.74 23.94
C GLU A 241 -59.36 19.47 22.58
N GLY A 242 -58.36 20.31 22.30
CA GLY A 242 -58.13 20.87 20.97
C GLY A 242 -58.62 22.31 20.72
N GLN A 243 -58.96 23.09 21.75
CA GLN A 243 -59.42 24.48 21.57
C GLN A 243 -58.31 25.48 21.91
N CYS A 244 -57.76 26.17 20.92
CA CYS A 244 -56.72 27.18 21.13
C CYS A 244 -57.31 28.58 21.29
N VAL A 245 -57.24 29.12 22.51
CA VAL A 245 -57.74 30.45 22.88
C VAL A 245 -56.58 31.43 23.05
N ASN A 246 -56.84 32.75 23.01
CA ASN A 246 -55.77 33.73 23.16
C ASN A 246 -55.22 33.71 24.59
N ALA A 247 -53.89 33.74 24.72
CA ALA A 247 -53.22 33.76 26.01
C ALA A 247 -53.68 34.97 26.84
N PRO A 248 -54.01 34.79 28.14
CA PRO A 248 -54.36 35.90 29.01
C PRO A 248 -53.20 36.90 29.04
N ILE A 249 -53.51 38.17 28.77
CA ILE A 249 -52.52 39.24 28.84
C ILE A 249 -52.24 39.48 30.33
N VAL A 250 -51.24 38.81 30.89
CA VAL A 250 -50.73 39.14 32.22
C VAL A 250 -49.81 40.35 32.04
N PRO A 251 -50.15 41.54 32.57
CA PRO A 251 -49.21 42.65 32.53
C PRO A 251 -47.98 42.28 33.37
N ALA A 252 -46.80 42.36 32.76
CA ALA A 252 -45.53 42.17 33.43
C ALA A 252 -45.46 43.11 34.65
N SER A 253 -45.63 42.56 35.86
CA SER A 253 -45.51 43.33 37.09
C SER A 253 -44.04 43.35 37.52
N THR A 254 -43.45 44.54 37.42
CA THR A 254 -42.36 44.99 38.27
C THR A 254 -42.65 44.64 39.73
N GLY A 255 -41.67 44.04 40.40
CA GLY A 255 -41.81 43.61 41.79
C GLY A 255 -42.05 44.77 42.76
N GLU A 256 -42.99 44.58 43.68
CA GLU A 256 -42.93 44.99 45.09
C GLU A 256 -44.18 44.43 45.80
N GLY A 257 -44.00 43.86 46.98
CA GLY A 257 -45.00 43.03 47.65
C GLY A 257 -46.12 43.80 48.35
N ALA A 258 -47.29 43.16 48.48
CA ALA A 258 -48.00 42.92 49.75
C ALA A 258 -49.41 42.33 49.53
N SER A 259 -49.63 41.17 50.16
CA SER A 259 -50.84 40.73 50.88
C SER A 259 -52.24 40.83 50.25
N GLY A 260 -52.75 39.67 49.80
CA GLY A 260 -54.04 39.12 50.23
C GLY A 260 -55.28 39.39 49.36
N THR A 261 -55.71 38.39 48.59
CA THR A 261 -56.98 37.64 48.80
C THR A 261 -57.25 36.66 47.64
N SER A 262 -57.49 35.39 48.03
CA SER A 262 -58.30 34.35 47.38
C SER A 262 -58.44 34.32 45.85
N GLY A 263 -57.78 33.33 45.23
CA GLY A 263 -58.10 32.87 43.88
C GLY A 263 -56.90 32.29 43.11
N SER A 264 -55.99 31.57 43.77
CA SER A 264 -54.86 30.94 43.08
C SER A 264 -55.33 29.62 42.47
N SER A 265 -55.89 29.70 41.27
CA SER A 265 -55.89 28.58 40.34
C SER A 265 -54.44 28.40 39.93
N SER A 266 -53.79 27.34 40.43
CA SER A 266 -52.50 26.87 39.95
C SER A 266 -52.66 26.50 38.48
N TYR A 267 -52.33 27.43 37.57
CA TYR A 267 -52.33 27.13 36.15
C TYR A 267 -51.11 26.28 35.85
N ASP A 268 -51.32 25.04 35.42
CA ASP A 268 -50.28 24.14 34.98
C ASP A 268 -49.89 24.52 33.55
N TYR A 269 -48.73 25.16 33.42
CA TYR A 269 -48.12 25.55 32.15
C TYR A 269 -47.16 24.43 31.73
N TRP A 270 -47.54 23.74 30.66
CA TRP A 270 -46.81 22.58 30.14
C TRP A 270 -45.73 23.01 29.15
N GLY A 271 -44.52 22.46 29.28
CA GLY A 271 -43.39 22.73 28.42
C GLY A 271 -42.09 22.23 29.04
N CYS A 272 -41.01 22.18 28.27
CA CYS A 272 -39.72 21.70 28.80
C CYS A 272 -39.24 22.58 29.96
N THR A 273 -39.15 21.99 31.16
CA THR A 273 -38.73 22.68 32.38
C THR A 273 -37.21 22.66 32.60
N ASP A 274 -36.47 21.96 31.76
CA ASP A 274 -35.02 21.81 31.85
C ASP A 274 -34.28 22.93 31.11
N SER A 275 -33.48 23.72 31.83
CA SER A 275 -32.75 24.86 31.27
C SER A 275 -31.66 24.49 30.28
N ASP A 276 -31.21 23.23 30.29
CA ASP A 276 -30.15 22.73 29.41
C ASP A 276 -30.72 22.21 28.07
N ALA A 277 -32.04 22.13 27.96
CA ALA A 277 -32.70 21.79 26.71
C ALA A 277 -32.70 22.98 25.73
N THR A 278 -32.46 22.68 24.46
CA THR A 278 -32.56 23.63 23.34
C THR A 278 -33.95 24.24 23.18
N ASN A 279 -34.99 23.63 23.76
CA ASN A 279 -36.37 24.10 23.76
C ASN A 279 -36.92 24.40 25.16
N TYR A 280 -36.05 24.76 26.12
CA TYR A 280 -36.44 25.20 27.46
C TYR A 280 -37.51 26.32 27.45
N ASN A 281 -38.53 26.19 28.29
CA ASN A 281 -39.57 27.20 28.49
C ASN A 281 -39.63 27.67 29.96
N ALA A 282 -39.16 28.90 30.21
CA ALA A 282 -39.12 29.50 31.54
C ALA A 282 -40.49 29.75 32.21
N LEU A 283 -41.58 29.61 31.46
CA LEU A 283 -42.94 29.74 31.99
C LEU A 283 -43.56 28.39 32.38
N ALA A 284 -42.93 27.26 32.01
CA ALA A 284 -43.44 25.94 32.31
C ALA A 284 -43.22 25.55 33.77
N ASN A 285 -44.28 25.02 34.39
CA ASN A 285 -44.26 24.45 35.73
C ASN A 285 -44.62 22.94 35.75
N LYS A 286 -44.90 22.38 34.56
CA LYS A 286 -45.08 20.95 34.31
C LYS A 286 -44.33 20.57 33.05
N ASP A 287 -43.50 19.54 33.13
CA ASP A 287 -42.77 19.01 31.98
C ASP A 287 -43.71 18.21 31.07
N ASP A 288 -43.74 18.54 29.79
CA ASP A 288 -44.53 17.83 28.77
C ASP A 288 -43.78 16.64 28.15
N GLY A 289 -42.55 16.38 28.62
CA GLY A 289 -41.72 15.25 28.21
C GLY A 289 -41.08 15.43 26.83
N GLN A 290 -41.11 16.64 26.27
CA GLN A 290 -40.62 16.95 24.92
C GLN A 290 -39.29 17.73 24.92
N CYS A 291 -38.54 17.73 26.04
CA CYS A 291 -37.23 18.37 26.12
C CYS A 291 -36.24 17.81 25.07
N LYS A 292 -35.58 18.70 24.33
CA LYS A 292 -34.59 18.39 23.29
C LYS A 292 -33.22 18.90 23.71
N PHE A 293 -32.25 18.01 23.86
CA PHE A 293 -30.87 18.37 24.22
C PHE A 293 -29.95 18.29 22.99
N PRO A 294 -28.93 19.16 22.90
CA PRO A 294 -27.97 19.09 21.81
C PRO A 294 -27.04 17.87 22.00
N GLY A 295 -27.22 16.86 21.15
CA GLY A 295 -26.20 15.89 20.74
C GLY A 295 -25.53 15.04 21.83
N ASN A 296 -26.25 14.05 22.35
CA ASN A 296 -25.66 12.77 22.71
C ASN A 296 -26.58 11.68 22.13
N VAL A 297 -26.17 11.02 21.04
CA VAL A 297 -26.89 9.90 20.45
C VAL A 297 -26.22 8.62 20.90
N GLY A 298 -26.94 7.90 21.75
CA GLY A 298 -26.56 6.64 22.36
C GLY A 298 -27.60 6.27 23.41
N GLY A 299 -28.85 6.07 22.97
CA GLY A 299 -29.95 5.71 23.85
C GLY A 299 -30.02 4.20 24.10
N SER A 300 -29.79 3.79 25.35
CA SER A 300 -30.40 2.59 25.91
C SER A 300 -30.75 2.88 27.36
N THR A 301 -32.04 2.94 27.63
CA THR A 301 -32.63 3.03 28.96
C THR A 301 -32.19 1.87 29.84
N GLN A 302 -31.44 2.12 30.90
CA GLN A 302 -31.60 1.37 32.15
C GLN A 302 -31.54 2.29 33.37
N GLU A 303 -32.55 2.07 34.19
CA GLU A 303 -32.86 2.51 35.54
C GLU A 303 -31.64 2.82 36.44
N LEU A 304 -31.62 4.02 37.03
CA LEU A 304 -30.69 4.42 38.08
C LEU A 304 -31.27 4.09 39.46
N VAL A 305 -30.54 3.31 40.25
CA VAL A 305 -30.55 3.35 41.73
C VAL A 305 -29.11 3.10 42.23
N PRO A 306 -28.70 3.56 43.43
CA PRO A 306 -27.65 4.56 43.55
C PRO A 306 -26.35 4.02 44.15
N VAL A 307 -25.31 4.84 43.97
CA VAL A 307 -23.97 4.77 44.54
C VAL A 307 -23.99 4.59 46.05
N GLU A 308 -23.33 3.54 46.55
CA GLU A 308 -22.70 3.55 47.87
C GLU A 308 -21.18 3.59 47.72
N THR A 309 -20.60 4.65 48.29
CA THR A 309 -19.18 4.85 48.52
C THR A 309 -18.67 3.92 49.61
N VAL A 310 -17.62 3.13 49.36
CA VAL A 310 -16.71 2.68 50.43
C VAL A 310 -15.26 2.68 49.97
N THR A 311 -14.46 3.25 50.86
CA THR A 311 -13.05 3.61 50.86
C THR A 311 -12.06 2.44 50.84
N THR A 312 -10.88 2.71 50.26
CA THR A 312 -9.51 2.33 50.71
C THR A 312 -9.22 0.87 51.10
N SER A 313 -8.28 0.22 50.39
CA SER A 313 -6.95 -0.15 50.91
C SER A 313 -6.26 -1.24 50.06
N ASN A 314 -5.09 -0.93 49.50
CA ASN A 314 -3.95 -1.86 49.38
C ASN A 314 -3.43 -2.13 50.83
N PRO A 315 -2.84 -3.28 51.25
CA PRO A 315 -1.81 -4.14 50.61
C PRO A 315 -2.16 -5.66 50.73
N GLU A 316 -1.44 -6.70 50.28
CA GLU A 316 -0.02 -7.05 50.22
C GLU A 316 0.23 -8.16 49.16
N VAL A 317 1.28 -7.98 48.34
CA VAL A 317 2.39 -8.93 48.11
C VAL A 317 2.15 -10.42 48.42
N SER A 318 2.17 -11.26 47.39
CA SER A 318 2.61 -12.66 47.48
C SER A 318 3.36 -13.05 46.20
N THR A 319 4.64 -13.31 46.38
CA THR A 319 5.57 -13.90 45.42
C THR A 319 5.18 -15.34 45.07
N SER A 320 5.16 -15.68 43.79
CA SER A 320 5.64 -16.99 43.32
C SER A 320 6.19 -16.86 41.91
N GLU A 321 7.45 -17.23 41.79
CA GLU A 321 8.28 -17.21 40.59
C GLU A 321 7.64 -18.03 39.46
N GLY A 322 7.52 -17.39 38.30
CA GLY A 322 7.31 -18.01 37.00
C GLY A 322 8.18 -17.26 36.01
N GLU A 323 9.35 -17.83 35.73
CA GLU A 323 10.36 -17.34 34.80
C GLU A 323 9.81 -17.46 33.36
N VAL A 324 9.64 -16.34 32.66
CA VAL A 324 9.52 -16.31 31.20
C VAL A 324 10.43 -15.22 30.67
N LEU A 325 11.33 -15.64 29.80
CA LEU A 325 12.39 -14.85 29.19
C LEU A 325 11.81 -13.81 28.24
N GLY A 326 12.15 -12.54 28.50
CA GLY A 326 12.48 -11.55 27.48
C GLY A 326 11.48 -11.26 26.36
N ALA A 327 10.31 -10.71 26.68
CA ALA A 327 9.65 -9.79 25.74
C ALA A 327 10.26 -8.40 25.95
N THR A 328 11.12 -7.96 25.03
CA THR A 328 11.42 -6.53 24.92
C THR A 328 10.11 -5.85 24.57
N VAL A 329 9.57 -5.07 25.49
CA VAL A 329 8.50 -4.13 25.20
C VAL A 329 9.12 -3.10 24.27
N GLU A 330 9.13 -3.37 22.97
CA GLU A 330 9.40 -2.34 21.99
C GLU A 330 8.30 -1.31 22.16
N ALA A 331 8.73 -0.08 22.38
CA ALA A 331 7.83 1.04 22.51
C ALA A 331 6.97 1.08 21.23
N ILE A 332 5.66 0.92 21.39
CA ILE A 332 4.65 1.22 20.37
C ILE A 332 4.96 2.62 19.83
N SER A 333 5.66 2.66 18.69
CA SER A 333 5.90 3.88 17.93
C SER A 333 4.57 4.23 17.30
N THR A 334 3.88 5.21 17.84
CA THR A 334 2.55 5.68 17.41
C THR A 334 2.60 6.41 16.06
N CYS A 335 3.52 6.03 15.18
CA CYS A 335 4.11 6.94 14.23
C CYS A 335 4.42 6.19 12.92
N ALA A 336 3.37 5.96 12.14
CA ALA A 336 3.42 5.33 10.83
C ALA A 336 3.32 6.37 9.69
N PRO A 337 3.84 6.06 8.48
CA PRO A 337 3.68 6.93 7.31
C PRO A 337 2.20 7.09 6.95
N ILE A 338 1.76 8.33 6.70
CA ILE A 338 0.36 8.64 6.34
C ILE A 338 0.07 8.35 4.85
N LEU A 339 1.10 8.44 4.00
CA LEU A 339 1.02 8.16 2.57
C LEU A 339 2.07 7.11 2.17
N THR A 340 1.68 6.13 1.37
CA THR A 340 2.51 4.98 1.00
C THR A 340 2.67 4.85 -0.52
N THR A 341 1.71 5.34 -1.29
CA THR A 341 1.66 5.23 -2.76
C THR A 341 1.82 6.57 -3.46
N TYR A 342 2.29 6.51 -4.71
CA TYR A 342 2.46 7.69 -5.52
C TYR A 342 1.14 8.15 -6.15
N MET A 343 0.84 9.44 -6.02
CA MET A 343 -0.41 10.02 -6.53
C MET A 343 -0.15 11.10 -7.57
N ARG A 344 -0.94 11.07 -8.66
CA ARG A 344 -0.85 12.05 -9.75
C ARG A 344 -2.20 12.37 -10.37
N TYR A 345 -2.32 13.59 -10.88
CA TYR A 345 -3.51 14.06 -11.57
C TYR A 345 -3.80 13.25 -12.85
N GLY A 346 -5.08 12.97 -13.10
CA GLY A 346 -5.54 12.28 -14.33
C GLY A 346 -5.26 10.78 -14.38
N ARG A 347 -5.03 10.16 -13.21
CA ARG A 347 -4.82 8.71 -13.06
C ARG A 347 -5.73 8.16 -11.98
N ASN A 348 -5.93 6.84 -12.00
CA ASN A 348 -6.63 6.16 -10.93
C ASN A 348 -5.67 6.07 -9.75
N ASN A 349 -5.95 6.85 -8.70
CA ASN A 349 -5.18 6.85 -7.46
C ASN A 349 -6.01 6.14 -6.39
N ASP A 350 -5.35 5.63 -5.36
CA ASP A 350 -6.04 5.10 -4.20
C ASP A 350 -6.86 6.21 -3.52
N SER A 351 -8.17 5.98 -3.38
CA SER A 351 -9.07 7.02 -2.86
C SER A 351 -8.87 7.32 -1.38
N SER A 352 -8.39 6.35 -0.59
CA SER A 352 -8.13 6.51 0.83
C SER A 352 -6.87 7.34 1.07
N GLU A 353 -5.82 7.10 0.28
CA GLU A 353 -4.58 7.89 0.33
C GLU A 353 -4.81 9.32 -0.14
N VAL A 354 -5.66 9.51 -1.15
CA VAL A 354 -6.04 10.85 -1.59
C VAL A 354 -6.82 11.59 -0.50
N LYS A 355 -7.69 10.92 0.26
CA LYS A 355 -8.37 11.55 1.42
C LYS A 355 -7.37 11.94 2.48
N ARG A 356 -6.45 11.05 2.86
CA ARG A 356 -5.37 11.34 3.83
C ARG A 356 -4.51 12.53 3.39
N LEU A 357 -4.17 12.61 2.11
CA LEU A 357 -3.46 13.76 1.53
C LEU A 357 -4.30 15.04 1.61
N GLN A 358 -5.58 14.99 1.25
CA GLN A 358 -6.50 16.13 1.28
C GLN A 358 -6.68 16.64 2.72
N ASP A 359 -6.84 15.73 3.69
CA ASP A 359 -6.92 16.04 5.12
C ASP A 359 -5.61 16.66 5.63
N PHE A 360 -4.46 16.06 5.31
CA PHE A 360 -3.16 16.60 5.67
C PHE A 360 -2.99 18.04 5.18
N LEU A 361 -3.31 18.30 3.90
CA LEU A 361 -3.23 19.63 3.31
C LEU A 361 -4.19 20.62 3.98
N ASN A 362 -5.42 20.20 4.32
CA ASN A 362 -6.37 21.08 5.00
C ASN A 362 -5.93 21.40 6.43
N VAL A 363 -5.52 20.40 7.20
CA VAL A 363 -5.22 20.53 8.63
C VAL A 363 -3.84 21.15 8.87
N HIS A 364 -2.80 20.69 8.15
CA HIS A 364 -1.42 21.12 8.40
C HIS A 364 -0.97 22.26 7.49
N GLU A 365 -1.54 22.38 6.29
CA GLU A 365 -1.18 23.42 5.34
C GLU A 365 -2.21 24.55 5.25
N GLY A 366 -3.35 24.41 5.93
CA GLY A 366 -4.41 25.42 5.95
C GLY A 366 -5.17 25.54 4.63
N GLU A 367 -5.17 24.48 3.83
CA GLU A 367 -5.96 24.40 2.61
C GLU A 367 -7.46 24.29 2.91
N THR A 368 -8.29 24.57 1.90
CA THR A 368 -9.75 24.47 2.00
C THR A 368 -10.30 23.66 0.82
N ILE A 369 -9.72 22.48 0.59
CA ILE A 369 -10.10 21.59 -0.50
C ILE A 369 -11.09 20.50 -0.02
N PRO A 370 -12.08 20.09 -0.84
CA PRO A 370 -13.00 19.01 -0.48
C PRO A 370 -12.29 17.65 -0.32
N VAL A 371 -12.55 16.97 0.79
CA VAL A 371 -12.03 15.63 1.09
C VAL A 371 -12.94 14.59 0.43
N THR A 372 -12.56 14.19 -0.79
CA THR A 372 -13.40 13.36 -1.68
C THR A 372 -12.73 12.04 -2.04
N GLY A 373 -11.42 11.92 -1.84
CA GLY A 373 -10.63 10.80 -2.37
C GLY A 373 -10.36 10.88 -3.88
N TYR A 374 -10.80 11.95 -4.54
CA TYR A 374 -10.51 12.18 -5.95
C TYR A 374 -9.37 13.17 -6.13
N PHE A 375 -8.27 12.75 -6.79
CA PHE A 375 -7.12 13.61 -7.08
C PHE A 375 -7.42 14.53 -8.29
N GLY A 376 -8.21 15.57 -8.03
CA GLY A 376 -8.63 16.56 -9.02
C GLY A 376 -7.68 17.76 -9.14
N ALA A 377 -8.11 18.77 -9.89
CA ALA A 377 -7.34 19.99 -10.12
C ALA A 377 -7.10 20.79 -8.82
N LEU A 378 -8.06 20.76 -7.89
CA LEU A 378 -7.91 21.44 -6.59
C LEU A 378 -6.81 20.80 -5.73
N THR A 379 -6.79 19.47 -5.65
CA THR A 379 -5.73 18.72 -4.95
C THR A 379 -4.39 18.91 -5.62
N LYS A 380 -4.31 18.85 -6.96
CA LYS A 380 -3.08 19.17 -7.71
C LYS A 380 -2.54 20.55 -7.35
N ASN A 381 -3.38 21.58 -7.39
CA ASN A 381 -2.96 22.96 -7.09
C ASN A 381 -2.53 23.14 -5.63
N ALA A 382 -3.13 22.40 -4.70
CA ALA A 382 -2.71 22.39 -3.30
C ALA A 382 -1.34 21.72 -3.13
N VAL A 383 -1.10 20.58 -3.80
CA VAL A 383 0.22 19.92 -3.82
C VAL A 383 1.27 20.83 -4.46
N GLU A 384 0.94 21.60 -5.49
CA GLU A 384 1.88 22.58 -6.07
C GLU A 384 2.30 23.65 -5.05
N ARG A 385 1.35 24.21 -4.30
CA ARG A 385 1.65 25.18 -3.25
C ARG A 385 2.52 24.57 -2.16
N TYR A 386 2.22 23.35 -1.76
CA TYR A 386 3.02 22.59 -0.81
C TYR A 386 4.46 22.40 -1.30
N GLN A 387 4.64 21.93 -2.55
CA GLN A 387 5.95 21.71 -3.15
C GLN A 387 6.78 23.01 -3.24
N LEU A 388 6.15 24.13 -3.60
CA LEU A 388 6.83 25.43 -3.65
C LEU A 388 7.21 25.94 -2.25
N LYS A 389 6.37 25.68 -1.24
CA LYS A 389 6.67 26.02 0.17
C LYS A 389 7.87 25.25 0.71
N TYR A 390 8.00 23.97 0.34
CA TYR A 390 9.10 23.08 0.76
C TYR A 390 10.11 22.82 -0.38
N ALA A 391 10.29 23.79 -1.28
CA ALA A 391 11.02 23.60 -2.54
C ALA A 391 12.49 23.15 -2.34
N SER A 392 13.17 23.62 -1.29
CA SER A 392 14.54 23.22 -0.97
C SER A 392 14.69 21.75 -0.62
N GLU A 393 13.64 21.12 -0.11
CA GLU A 393 13.65 19.73 0.34
C GLU A 393 12.97 18.82 -0.69
N VAL A 394 11.91 19.31 -1.34
CA VAL A 394 11.08 18.49 -2.23
C VAL A 394 11.50 18.59 -3.69
N LEU A 395 11.88 19.78 -4.17
CA LEU A 395 12.16 20.05 -5.58
C LEU A 395 13.66 20.16 -5.88
N ALA A 396 14.46 20.75 -4.98
CA ALA A 396 15.90 20.91 -5.16
C ALA A 396 16.66 19.59 -5.41
N PRO A 397 16.33 18.46 -4.74
CA PRO A 397 16.99 17.19 -5.02
C PRO A 397 16.84 16.72 -6.47
N TRP A 398 15.79 17.15 -7.19
CA TRP A 398 15.54 16.74 -8.58
C TRP A 398 16.25 17.61 -9.61
N VAL A 399 16.72 18.81 -9.25
CA VAL A 399 17.35 19.74 -10.21
C VAL A 399 18.59 19.13 -10.88
N PRO A 400 19.50 18.41 -10.18
CA PRO A 400 20.61 17.70 -10.82
C PRO A 400 20.17 16.58 -11.80
N TYR A 401 18.93 16.10 -11.68
CA TYR A 401 18.37 14.99 -12.46
C TYR A 401 17.44 15.48 -13.59
N GLY A 402 17.64 16.71 -14.05
CA GLY A 402 16.91 17.26 -15.20
C GLY A 402 15.59 17.94 -14.85
N TYR A 403 15.32 18.21 -13.56
CA TYR A 403 14.15 18.98 -13.17
C TYR A 403 14.34 20.48 -13.45
N PRO A 404 13.34 21.21 -13.98
CA PRO A 404 13.55 22.54 -14.55
C PRO A 404 14.06 23.58 -13.55
N SER A 405 13.45 23.66 -12.36
CA SER A 405 13.85 24.56 -11.28
C SER A 405 13.09 24.26 -10.00
N ILE A 406 13.56 24.79 -8.87
CA ILE A 406 12.85 24.74 -7.59
C ILE A 406 11.58 25.61 -7.55
N GLU A 407 11.35 26.44 -8.56
CA GLU A 407 10.18 27.33 -8.68
C GLU A 407 9.06 26.71 -9.54
N THR A 408 9.32 25.55 -10.13
CA THR A 408 8.35 24.83 -10.94
C THR A 408 7.86 23.65 -10.13
N ALA A 409 6.57 23.58 -9.78
CA ALA A 409 6.00 22.43 -9.08
C ALA A 409 5.38 21.42 -10.06
N THR A 410 5.38 20.13 -9.69
CA THR A 410 4.73 19.07 -10.49
C THR A 410 3.25 18.94 -10.17
N GLY A 411 2.88 19.23 -8.92
CA GLY A 411 1.54 18.96 -8.38
C GLY A 411 1.25 17.48 -8.17
N TYR A 412 2.29 16.63 -8.16
CA TYR A 412 2.19 15.18 -7.94
C TYR A 412 2.84 14.80 -6.60
N ALA A 413 2.17 13.94 -5.83
CA ALA A 413 2.74 13.38 -4.62
C ALA A 413 3.61 12.18 -4.99
N TYR A 414 4.90 12.43 -5.23
CA TYR A 414 5.91 11.42 -5.57
C TYR A 414 7.00 11.35 -4.49
N LYS A 415 7.97 10.42 -4.63
CA LYS A 415 9.08 10.15 -3.68
C LYS A 415 9.38 11.25 -2.66
N MET A 416 9.88 12.41 -3.09
CA MET A 416 10.28 13.50 -2.18
C MET A 416 9.11 14.23 -1.52
N THR A 417 7.98 14.40 -2.23
CA THR A 417 6.76 14.99 -1.65
C THR A 417 6.15 14.07 -0.60
N LEU A 418 6.08 12.77 -0.91
CA LEU A 418 5.58 11.72 0.00
C LEU A 418 6.45 11.65 1.26
N TRP A 419 7.77 11.59 1.10
CA TRP A 419 8.73 11.61 2.21
C TRP A 419 8.59 12.86 3.09
N LYS A 420 8.42 14.04 2.48
CA LYS A 420 8.27 15.28 3.25
C LYS A 420 6.97 15.31 4.05
N ILE A 421 5.87 14.82 3.48
CA ILE A 421 4.58 14.72 4.19
C ILE A 421 4.70 13.74 5.36
N ASN A 422 5.25 12.55 5.14
CA ASN A 422 5.41 11.54 6.18
C ASN A 422 6.35 11.97 7.31
N SER A 423 7.47 12.63 6.98
CA SER A 423 8.40 13.16 8.01
C SER A 423 7.82 14.32 8.83
N GLN A 424 6.85 15.06 8.28
CA GLN A 424 6.12 16.09 9.03
C GLN A 424 4.98 15.52 9.87
N TRP A 425 4.34 14.47 9.38
CA TRP A 425 3.31 13.74 10.11
C TRP A 425 3.91 13.02 11.32
N CYS A 426 5.06 12.39 11.11
CA CYS A 426 5.74 11.59 12.10
C CYS A 426 7.22 12.00 12.18
N THR A 427 7.55 12.82 13.18
CA THR A 427 8.94 13.29 13.38
C THR A 427 9.89 12.18 13.82
N ASP A 428 9.34 11.10 14.40
CA ASP A 428 10.10 9.93 14.84
C ASP A 428 10.31 8.93 13.70
N LEU A 429 9.63 9.12 12.55
CA LEU A 429 9.94 8.48 11.29
C LEU A 429 11.28 9.06 10.83
N HIS A 430 12.38 8.50 11.31
CA HIS A 430 13.74 8.79 10.83
C HIS A 430 13.94 8.22 9.42
N ALA A 431 12.95 8.41 8.53
CA ALA A 431 12.95 7.92 7.18
C ALA A 431 14.14 8.54 6.45
N PRO A 432 15.11 7.73 5.98
CA PRO A 432 16.23 8.25 5.22
C PRO A 432 15.73 8.98 3.98
N LEU A 433 16.46 10.02 3.57
CA LEU A 433 16.17 10.74 2.32
C LEU A 433 16.08 9.71 1.17
N PRO A 434 15.00 9.69 0.39
CA PRO A 434 14.81 8.71 -0.67
C PRO A 434 15.97 8.71 -1.67
N GLU A 435 16.39 7.52 -2.08
CA GLU A 435 17.43 7.40 -3.11
C GLU A 435 16.96 8.00 -4.44
N MET A 436 17.77 8.94 -4.93
CA MET A 436 17.60 9.58 -6.22
C MET A 436 18.16 8.66 -7.31
N PRO A 437 17.53 8.59 -8.49
CA PRO A 437 17.96 7.70 -9.56
C PRO A 437 19.42 7.99 -9.95
N ILE A 438 20.21 6.96 -10.18
CA ILE A 438 21.58 7.09 -10.70
C ILE A 438 21.54 7.72 -12.10
N LEU A 439 22.31 8.80 -12.30
CA LEU A 439 22.47 9.40 -13.62
C LEU A 439 23.23 8.41 -14.52
N PRO A 440 22.72 8.10 -15.72
CA PRO A 440 23.46 7.31 -16.70
C PRO A 440 24.73 8.01 -17.18
#